data_AF-V7FJG7-F1
#
_entry.id   AF-V7FJG7-F1
#
_cell.length_a   1.000
_cell.length_b   1.000
_cell.length_c   1.000
_cell.angle_alpha   90.00
_cell.angle_beta   90.00
_cell.angle_gamma   90.00
#
_symmetry.space_group_name_H-M   'P 1'
#
loop_
_entity.id
_entity.type
_entity.pdbx_description
1 polymer ?
#
loop_
_entity_poly.entity_id
_entity_poly.type
_entity_poly.pdbx_seq_one_letter_code
_entity_poly.pdbx_strand_id
1 'polypeptide(L)'
;MSDLDAAVSFYGDRLGHALVWRDDEAAGFALPETDAELVVHLHIGPETDILVDNVDDAFEEFLAAGGEAVQPPFEIAVGRCARVRDPFGNIVVILDQSKGMLVTDAKGHVIGVKAGQ
;
A
#
# COMPACT_ATOMS: atom_id res chain seq x y z
N MET A 1 -21.36 -7.35 -7.73
CA MET A 1 -20.15 -7.87 -8.40
C MET A 1 -19.08 -6.82 -8.22
N SER A 2 -18.36 -6.89 -7.11
CA SER A 2 -17.12 -6.15 -6.92
C SER A 2 -16.02 -7.21 -6.94
N ASP A 3 -15.56 -7.53 -8.15
CA ASP A 3 -14.29 -8.21 -8.34
C ASP A 3 -13.27 -7.17 -8.81
N LEU A 4 -11.99 -7.52 -8.72
CA LEU A 4 -10.92 -6.62 -9.14
C LEU A 4 -10.90 -6.41 -10.66
N ASP A 5 -11.49 -7.30 -11.45
CA ASP A 5 -11.67 -7.09 -12.88
C ASP A 5 -12.56 -5.86 -13.15
N ALA A 6 -13.63 -5.67 -12.37
CA ALA A 6 -14.45 -4.45 -12.45
C ALA A 6 -13.67 -3.19 -12.04
N ALA A 7 -12.80 -3.28 -11.02
CA ALA A 7 -11.94 -2.17 -10.62
C ALA A 7 -10.93 -1.81 -11.72
N VAL A 8 -10.29 -2.83 -12.32
CA VAL A 8 -9.35 -2.66 -13.44
C VAL A 8 -10.05 -2.03 -14.65
N SER A 9 -11.26 -2.47 -15.00
CA SER A 9 -11.98 -1.85 -16.10
C SER A 9 -12.40 -0.41 -15.80
N PHE A 10 -12.79 -0.12 -14.55
CA PHE A 10 -13.19 1.24 -14.18
C PHE A 10 -12.00 2.21 -14.13
N TYR A 11 -10.96 1.92 -13.33
CA TYR A 11 -9.83 2.81 -13.16
C TYR A 11 -8.86 2.77 -14.34
N GLY A 12 -8.65 1.59 -14.92
CA GLY A 12 -7.79 1.39 -16.08
C GLY A 12 -8.46 1.83 -17.37
N ASP A 13 -9.44 1.06 -17.85
CA ASP A 13 -9.98 1.27 -19.21
C ASP A 13 -10.73 2.60 -19.36
N ARG A 14 -11.47 3.03 -18.32
CA ARG A 14 -12.34 4.23 -18.40
C ARG A 14 -11.68 5.51 -17.91
N LEU A 15 -10.89 5.43 -16.84
CA LEU A 15 -10.24 6.61 -16.24
C LEU A 15 -8.78 6.76 -16.68
N GLY A 16 -8.17 5.74 -17.29
CA GLY A 16 -6.85 5.82 -17.92
C GLY A 16 -5.67 5.59 -16.98
N HIS A 17 -5.90 5.05 -15.77
CA HIS A 17 -4.80 4.72 -14.87
C HIS A 17 -4.09 3.41 -15.29
N ALA A 18 -2.76 3.40 -15.25
CA ALA A 18 -2.03 2.18 -15.55
C ALA A 18 -2.13 1.20 -14.35
N LEU A 19 -2.53 -0.04 -14.61
CA LEU A 19 -2.46 -1.11 -13.62
C LEU A 19 -0.99 -1.46 -13.34
N VAL A 20 -0.59 -1.43 -12.08
CA VAL A 20 0.77 -1.78 -11.62
C VAL A 20 0.80 -3.24 -11.17
N TRP A 21 -0.14 -3.61 -10.29
CA TRP A 21 -0.27 -4.96 -9.76
C TRP A 21 -1.71 -5.25 -9.35
N ARG A 22 -2.03 -6.55 -9.23
CA ARG A 22 -3.25 -7.06 -8.62
C ARG A 22 -3.02 -8.43 -8.01
N ASP A 23 -3.77 -8.75 -6.97
CA ASP A 23 -3.91 -10.09 -6.44
C ASP A 23 -5.40 -10.45 -6.31
N ASP A 24 -5.76 -11.34 -5.39
CA ASP A 24 -7.15 -11.74 -5.16
C ASP A 24 -7.96 -10.70 -4.34
N GLU A 25 -7.28 -9.77 -3.65
CA GLU A 25 -7.89 -8.86 -2.66
C GLU A 25 -7.74 -7.37 -3.02
N ALA A 26 -6.70 -6.99 -3.76
CA ALA A 26 -6.41 -5.61 -4.13
C ALA A 26 -5.80 -5.43 -5.53
N ALA A 27 -5.89 -4.20 -6.05
CA ALA A 27 -5.22 -3.76 -7.27
C ALA A 27 -4.63 -2.36 -7.09
N GLY A 28 -3.35 -2.20 -7.41
CA GLY A 28 -2.62 -0.93 -7.40
C GLY A 28 -2.55 -0.31 -8.79
N PHE A 29 -2.91 0.97 -8.88
CA PHE A 29 -2.87 1.77 -10.11
C PHE A 29 -1.88 2.92 -9.96
N ALA A 30 -1.10 3.20 -11.01
CA ALA A 30 -0.14 4.29 -11.00
C ALA A 30 -0.87 5.65 -10.95
N LEU A 31 -0.34 6.57 -10.15
CA LEU A 31 -0.65 7.98 -10.24
C LEU A 31 0.41 8.67 -11.13
N PRO A 32 0.00 9.45 -12.16
CA PRO A 32 0.97 10.13 -13.01
C PRO A 32 1.89 11.06 -12.21
N GLU A 33 3.14 11.16 -12.68
CA GLU A 33 4.17 12.08 -12.15
C GLU A 33 4.69 11.78 -10.73
N THR A 34 4.20 10.73 -10.08
CA THR A 34 4.68 10.26 -8.77
C THR A 34 4.93 8.75 -8.78
N ASP A 35 5.53 8.26 -7.72
CA ASP A 35 5.66 6.83 -7.38
C ASP A 35 4.54 6.35 -6.45
N ALA A 36 3.54 7.19 -6.19
CA ALA A 36 2.37 6.82 -5.39
C ALA A 36 1.37 5.99 -6.21
N GLU A 37 0.59 5.18 -5.51
CA GLU A 37 -0.40 4.30 -6.10
C GLU A 37 -1.81 4.60 -5.56
N LEU A 38 -2.81 4.47 -6.43
CA LEU A 38 -4.20 4.30 -6.01
C LEU A 38 -4.44 2.81 -5.81
N VAL A 39 -4.66 2.37 -4.56
CA VAL A 39 -4.95 0.97 -4.26
C VAL A 39 -6.45 0.77 -4.03
N VAL A 40 -7.06 -0.11 -4.81
CA VAL A 40 -8.45 -0.54 -4.64
C VAL A 40 -8.47 -1.89 -3.95
N HIS A 41 -9.11 -1.98 -2.80
CA HIS A 41 -9.17 -3.21 -1.99
C HIS A 41 -10.63 -3.65 -1.77
N LEU A 42 -10.86 -4.96 -1.74
CA LEU A 42 -12.18 -5.56 -1.53
C LEU A 42 -12.66 -5.60 -0.07
N HIS A 43 -11.76 -5.46 0.91
CA HIS A 43 -12.07 -5.74 2.32
C HIS A 43 -11.86 -4.55 3.25
N ILE A 44 -11.10 -3.55 2.83
CA ILE A 44 -10.82 -2.34 3.62
C ILE A 44 -11.21 -1.09 2.82
N GLY A 45 -11.55 -0.03 3.56
CA GLY A 45 -11.81 1.29 2.98
C GLY A 45 -10.52 2.00 2.59
N PRO A 46 -10.62 3.17 1.95
CA PRO A 46 -9.46 3.98 1.60
C PRO A 46 -8.72 4.45 2.87
N GLU A 47 -7.40 4.40 2.82
CA GLU A 47 -6.49 4.92 3.85
C GLU A 47 -5.30 5.64 3.19
N THR A 48 -4.59 6.45 3.98
CA THR A 48 -3.37 7.14 3.54
C THR A 48 -2.17 6.34 4.02
N ASP A 49 -1.38 5.89 3.05
CA ASP A 49 -0.20 5.07 3.26
C ASP A 49 1.05 5.89 2.94
N ILE A 50 1.96 5.96 3.90
CA ILE A 50 3.20 6.73 3.82
C ILE A 50 4.38 5.75 3.74
N LEU A 51 5.09 5.79 2.62
CA LEU A 51 6.32 5.02 2.45
C LEU A 51 7.43 5.61 3.34
N VAL A 52 8.06 4.76 4.14
CA VAL A 52 9.20 5.09 5.01
C VAL A 52 10.37 4.13 4.75
N ASP A 53 11.57 4.56 5.12
CA ASP A 53 12.78 3.73 4.95
C ASP A 53 12.76 2.48 5.86
N ASN A 54 12.25 2.63 7.09
CA ASN A 54 12.13 1.57 8.08
C ASN A 54 10.90 1.82 8.96
N VAL A 55 9.96 0.87 9.00
CA VAL A 55 8.72 1.01 9.76
C VAL A 55 8.93 1.03 11.27
N ASP A 56 9.87 0.24 11.79
CA ASP A 56 10.09 0.15 13.24
C ASP A 56 10.66 1.48 13.77
N ASP A 57 11.66 2.04 13.08
CA ASP A 57 12.24 3.34 13.44
C ASP A 57 11.20 4.48 13.32
N ALA A 58 10.46 4.53 12.21
CA ALA A 58 9.43 5.54 11.98
C ALA A 58 8.27 5.43 13.00
N PHE A 59 7.91 4.21 13.40
CA PHE A 59 6.88 3.97 14.40
C PHE A 59 7.31 4.50 15.77
N GLU A 60 8.54 4.19 16.21
CA GLU A 60 9.07 4.71 17.47
C GLU A 60 9.16 6.24 17.47
N GLU A 61 9.64 6.86 16.39
CA GLU A 61 9.70 8.31 16.25
C GLU A 61 8.30 8.95 16.31
N PHE A 62 7.32 8.35 15.62
CA PHE A 62 5.95 8.84 15.62
C PHE A 62 5.32 8.83 17.03
N LEU A 63 5.56 7.76 17.80
CA LEU A 63 5.11 7.68 19.19
C LEU A 63 5.82 8.70 20.08
N ALA A 64 7.13 8.87 19.91
CA ALA A 64 7.92 9.86 20.64
C ALA A 64 7.45 11.30 20.37
N ALA A 65 6.92 11.57 19.17
CA ALA A 65 6.32 12.84 18.78
C ALA A 65 4.91 13.09 19.37
N GLY A 66 4.37 12.15 20.16
CA GLY A 66 3.05 12.26 20.79
C GLY A 66 1.92 11.57 20.02
N GLY A 67 2.24 10.78 18.99
CA GLY A 67 1.28 9.91 18.32
C GLY A 67 0.90 8.68 19.14
N GLU A 68 -0.15 7.99 18.70
CA GLU A 68 -0.65 6.77 19.32
C GLU A 68 -0.51 5.56 18.40
N ALA A 69 -0.19 4.41 18.98
CA ALA A 69 -0.22 3.14 18.28
C ALA A 69 -1.68 2.68 18.09
N VAL A 70 -2.13 2.56 16.85
CA VAL A 70 -3.42 1.93 16.51
C VAL A 70 -3.21 0.43 16.27
N GLN A 71 -2.16 0.10 15.53
CA GLN A 71 -1.71 -1.27 15.31
C GLN A 71 -0.17 -1.27 15.26
N PRO A 72 0.51 -2.08 16.09
CA PRO A 72 1.96 -2.16 16.07
C PRO A 72 2.47 -2.74 14.73
N PRO A 73 3.75 -2.52 14.40
CA PRO A 73 4.37 -3.05 13.19
C PRO A 73 4.10 -4.55 12.94
N PHE A 74 3.65 -4.88 11.74
CA PHE A 74 3.39 -6.23 11.28
C PHE A 74 3.91 -6.45 9.86
N GLU A 75 4.04 -7.73 9.49
CA GLU A 75 4.61 -8.13 8.22
C GLU A 75 3.60 -8.01 7.07
N ILE A 76 4.05 -7.47 5.95
CA ILE A 76 3.34 -7.49 4.65
C ILE A 76 4.23 -8.15 3.60
N ALA A 77 3.72 -8.34 2.38
CA ALA A 77 4.46 -9.02 1.31
C ALA A 77 5.79 -8.33 0.97
N VAL A 78 5.76 -6.99 0.84
CA VAL A 78 6.89 -6.17 0.41
C VAL A 78 7.81 -5.72 1.54
N GLY A 79 7.40 -5.87 2.80
CA GLY A 79 8.10 -5.29 3.94
C GLY A 79 7.30 -5.41 5.22
N ARG A 80 7.24 -4.31 5.97
CA ARG A 80 6.44 -4.15 7.19
C ARG A 80 5.49 -2.97 7.04
N CYS A 81 4.46 -2.92 7.88
CA CYS A 81 3.64 -1.71 8.06
C CYS A 81 3.07 -1.60 9.48
N ALA A 82 2.66 -0.40 9.85
CA ALA A 82 2.02 -0.11 11.13
C ALA A 82 0.90 0.93 10.93
N ARG A 83 -0.09 0.94 11.84
CA ARG A 83 -1.14 1.97 11.86
C ARG A 83 -0.94 2.86 13.07
N VAL A 84 -0.88 4.16 12.83
CA VAL A 84 -0.66 5.17 13.87
C VAL A 84 -1.75 6.24 13.82
N ARG A 85 -2.00 6.89 14.95
CA ARG A 85 -2.92 8.02 15.05
C ARG A 85 -2.18 9.27 15.50
N ASP A 86 -2.28 10.34 14.73
CA ASP A 86 -1.67 11.63 15.08
C ASP A 86 -2.46 12.35 16.21
N PRO A 87 -1.90 13.41 16.83
CA PRO A 87 -2.58 14.18 17.87
C PRO A 87 -3.88 14.88 17.42
N PHE A 88 -4.16 14.92 16.11
CA PHE A 88 -5.35 15.51 15.53
C PHE A 88 -6.44 14.48 15.25
N GLY A 89 -6.16 13.20 15.51
CA GLY A 89 -7.10 12.08 15.35
C GLY A 89 -7.05 11.39 13.98
N ASN A 90 -6.14 11.78 13.10
CA ASN A 90 -6.00 11.12 11.79
C ASN A 90 -5.31 9.77 11.96
N ILE A 91 -5.85 8.73 11.34
CA ILE A 91 -5.19 7.42 11.26
C ILE A 91 -4.49 7.33 9.90
N VAL A 92 -3.19 7.04 9.94
CA VAL A 92 -2.38 6.81 8.74
C VAL A 92 -1.64 5.48 8.88
N VAL A 93 -1.30 4.89 7.74
CA VAL A 93 -0.43 3.72 7.67
C VAL A 93 0.97 4.18 7.31
N ILE A 94 1.96 3.66 8.01
CA ILE A 94 3.37 3.74 7.58
C ILE A 94 3.78 2.36 7.10
N LEU A 95 4.49 2.28 5.98
CA LEU A 95 4.95 1.02 5.42
C LEU A 95 6.34 1.16 4.80
N ASP A 96 7.08 0.06 4.76
CA ASP A 96 8.36 -0.02 4.06
C ASP A 96 8.33 -1.12 2.99
N GLN A 97 9.39 -1.14 2.18
CA GLN A 97 9.61 -2.15 1.14
C GLN A 97 10.87 -2.98 1.45
N SER A 98 11.13 -3.26 2.73
CA SER A 98 12.34 -3.94 3.20
C SER A 98 12.55 -5.36 2.65
N LYS A 99 11.50 -6.02 2.13
CA LYS A 99 11.57 -7.32 1.46
C LYS A 99 11.61 -7.21 -0.07
N GLY A 100 11.42 -6.02 -0.61
CA GLY A 100 11.50 -5.71 -2.03
C GLY A 100 10.15 -5.46 -2.70
N MET A 101 10.14 -5.55 -4.04
CA MET A 101 9.02 -5.13 -4.88
C MET A 101 8.20 -6.30 -5.37
N LEU A 102 6.89 -6.09 -5.52
CA LEU A 102 6.00 -7.05 -6.17
C LEU A 102 6.48 -7.31 -7.60
N VAL A 103 6.47 -8.58 -7.99
CA VAL A 103 6.73 -9.04 -9.36
C VAL A 103 5.42 -9.49 -9.95
N THR A 104 5.11 -9.02 -11.16
CA THR A 104 3.85 -9.28 -11.83
C THR A 104 4.00 -10.04 -13.15
N ASP A 105 2.94 -10.77 -13.53
CA ASP A 105 2.79 -11.29 -14.89
C ASP A 105 2.35 -10.19 -15.89
N ALA A 106 2.19 -10.54 -17.17
CA ALA A 106 1.76 -9.60 -18.21
C ALA A 106 0.35 -9.02 -18.01
N LYS A 107 -0.44 -9.56 -17.07
CA LYS A 107 -1.78 -9.09 -16.70
C LYS A 107 -1.78 -8.37 -15.35
N GLY A 108 -0.61 -8.13 -14.76
CA GLY A 108 -0.47 -7.48 -13.46
C GLY A 108 -0.66 -8.41 -12.25
N HIS A 109 -0.89 -9.72 -12.43
CA HIS A 109 -1.03 -10.60 -11.26
C HIS A 109 0.29 -10.73 -10.51
N VAL A 110 0.26 -10.57 -9.19
CA VAL A 110 1.41 -10.81 -8.33
C VAL A 110 1.82 -12.28 -8.42
N ILE A 111 3.07 -12.53 -8.79
CA ILE A 111 3.67 -13.88 -8.90
C ILE A 111 4.87 -14.06 -7.96
N GLY A 112 5.23 -13.04 -7.20
CA GLY A 112 6.29 -13.10 -6.20
C GLY A 112 6.75 -11.72 -5.74
N VAL A 113 7.83 -11.72 -4.97
CA VAL A 113 8.53 -10.52 -4.49
C VAL A 113 9.99 -10.63 -4.88
N LYS A 114 10.56 -9.58 -5.45
CA LYS A 114 11.98 -9.48 -5.78
C LYS A 114 12.64 -8.51 -4.82
N ALA A 115 13.66 -8.98 -4.10
CA ALA A 115 14.45 -8.14 -3.20
C ALA A 115 14.94 -6.86 -3.91
N GLY A 116 14.81 -5.73 -3.21
CA GLY A 116 15.45 -4.48 -3.63
C GLY A 116 16.98 -4.65 -3.65
N GLN A 117 17.65 -3.98 -4.59
CA GLN A 117 19.12 -3.96 -4.66
C GLN A 117 19.73 -3.12 -3.54
#